data_AF-A0A915D2Q3-F1
#
_entry.id   AF-A0A915D2Q3-F1
#
_cell.length_a   1.000
_cell.length_b   1.000
_cell.length_c   1.000
_cell.angle_alpha   90.00
_cell.angle_beta   90.00
_cell.angle_gamma   90.00
#
_symmetry.space_group_name_H-M   'P 1'
#
loop_
_entity.id
_entity.type
_entity.pdbx_description
1 polymer ?
#
loop_
_entity_poly.entity_id
_entity_poly.type
_entity_poly.pdbx_seq_one_letter_code
_entity_poly.pdbx_strand_id
1 'polypeptide(L)'
;MGERPSAFLSQSDTCGVYPEQEARAAVAAGFLIYSVSVVDTSPQGVPVNQMMLDAIVKTPKDSFTMQNFDQLTNLVRQKNLKCLT
;
A
#
# COMPACT_ATOMS: atom_id res chain seq x y z
N MET A 1 46.74 6.31 -6.22
CA MET A 1 45.48 7.05 -6.43
C MET A 1 44.67 6.23 -7.42
N GLY A 2 43.75 5.40 -6.91
CA GLY A 2 42.95 4.50 -7.72
C GLY A 2 41.51 4.96 -7.71
N GLU A 3 41.05 5.53 -8.81
CA GLU A 3 39.62 5.69 -9.07
C GLU A 3 39.03 4.29 -9.27
N ARG A 4 38.08 3.91 -8.42
CA ARG A 4 37.24 2.73 -8.66
C ARG A 4 35.96 3.19 -9.36
N PRO A 5 35.67 2.72 -10.58
CA PRO A 5 34.41 3.02 -11.25
C PRO A 5 33.25 2.21 -10.65
N SER A 6 32.10 2.86 -10.63
CA SER A 6 30.74 2.32 -10.71
C SER A 6 30.44 1.01 -9.98
N ALA A 7 29.83 1.13 -8.81
CA ALA A 7 28.75 0.24 -8.42
C ALA A 7 27.43 0.89 -8.87
N PHE A 8 27.14 0.83 -10.17
CA PHE A 8 25.77 0.89 -10.65
C PHE A 8 25.10 -0.32 -9.97
N LEU A 9 24.29 -0.07 -8.95
CA LEU A 9 23.62 -1.12 -8.20
C LEU A 9 22.90 -2.01 -9.21
N SER A 10 23.43 -3.23 -9.33
CA SER A 10 22.89 -4.30 -10.16
C SER A 10 21.41 -4.41 -9.84
N GLN A 11 20.57 -4.37 -10.88
CA GLN A 11 19.11 -4.51 -10.84
C GLN A 11 18.64 -5.91 -10.39
N SER A 12 19.42 -6.59 -9.58
CA SER A 12 19.22 -7.93 -9.13
C SER A 12 19.76 -7.98 -7.71
N ASP A 13 18.90 -7.75 -6.74
CA ASP A 13 18.91 -8.42 -5.42
C ASP A 13 17.86 -7.73 -4.53
N THR A 14 16.67 -8.33 -4.46
CA THR A 14 15.56 -8.08 -3.51
C THR A 14 14.71 -6.81 -3.65
N CYS A 15 13.86 -6.70 -4.68
CA CYS A 15 12.77 -5.72 -4.65
C CYS A 15 11.44 -6.43 -4.90
N GLY A 16 10.50 -6.34 -3.95
CA GLY A 16 9.27 -7.12 -3.89
C GLY A 16 8.35 -6.98 -5.11
N VAL A 17 7.30 -7.81 -5.13
CA VAL A 17 6.28 -7.83 -6.18
C VAL A 17 5.76 -6.42 -6.46
N TYR A 18 5.60 -6.05 -7.74
CA TYR A 18 5.04 -4.77 -8.13
C TYR A 18 3.62 -4.65 -7.55
N PRO A 19 3.38 -3.77 -6.57
CA PRO A 19 2.13 -3.78 -5.80
C PRO A 19 0.90 -3.57 -6.68
N GLU A 20 1.04 -2.80 -7.76
CA GLU A 20 0.00 -2.56 -8.76
C GLU A 20 -0.41 -3.84 -9.51
N GLN A 21 0.56 -4.72 -9.81
CA GLN A 21 0.28 -5.98 -10.51
C GLN A 21 -0.51 -6.93 -9.61
N GLU A 22 -0.09 -7.06 -8.36
CA GLU A 22 -0.79 -7.86 -7.35
C GLU A 22 -2.17 -7.28 -7.02
N ALA A 23 -2.29 -5.96 -6.90
CA ALA A 23 -3.56 -5.29 -6.69
C ALA A 23 -4.55 -5.57 -7.82
N ARG A 24 -4.09 -5.50 -9.08
CA ARG A 24 -4.91 -5.86 -10.25
C ARG A 24 -5.35 -7.32 -10.23
N ALA A 25 -4.45 -8.24 -9.88
CA ALA A 25 -4.78 -9.66 -9.79
C ALA A 25 -5.82 -9.94 -8.70
N ALA A 26 -5.66 -9.33 -7.51
CA ALA A 26 -6.61 -9.46 -6.42
C ALA A 26 -7.98 -8.86 -6.77
N VAL A 27 -8.04 -7.69 -7.40
CA VAL A 27 -9.30 -7.11 -7.87
C VAL A 27 -9.97 -7.99 -8.92
N ALA A 28 -9.21 -8.56 -9.85
CA ALA A 28 -9.74 -9.50 -10.85
C ALA A 28 -10.29 -10.79 -10.22
N ALA A 29 -9.76 -11.21 -9.07
CA ALA A 29 -10.28 -12.31 -8.26
C ALA A 29 -11.48 -11.92 -7.38
N GLY A 30 -11.95 -10.67 -7.45
CA GLY A 30 -13.12 -10.18 -6.71
C GLY A 30 -12.80 -9.61 -5.32
N PHE A 31 -11.52 -9.45 -4.96
CA PHE A 31 -11.14 -8.79 -3.71
C PHE A 31 -11.34 -7.28 -3.81
N LEU A 32 -11.65 -6.67 -2.65
CA LEU A 32 -11.66 -5.23 -2.49
C LEU A 32 -10.45 -4.83 -1.64
N ILE A 33 -9.68 -3.86 -2.12
CA ILE A 33 -8.42 -3.45 -1.50
C ILE A 33 -8.61 -2.10 -0.81
N TYR A 34 -8.11 -2.03 0.42
CA TYR A 34 -8.06 -0.82 1.23
C TYR A 34 -6.60 -0.54 1.63
N SER A 35 -6.21 0.73 1.66
CA SER A 35 -4.88 1.12 2.16
C SER A 35 -4.99 1.75 3.56
N VAL A 36 -3.98 1.51 4.40
CA VAL A 36 -3.84 2.20 5.69
C VAL A 36 -2.41 2.72 5.77
N SER A 37 -2.27 4.04 5.85
CA SER A 37 -0.95 4.70 5.93
C SER A 37 -0.68 5.20 7.34
N VAL A 38 0.52 4.91 7.83
CA VAL A 38 1.07 5.49 9.07
C VAL A 38 2.16 6.46 8.66
N VAL A 39 1.96 7.74 8.95
CA VAL A 39 2.95 8.78 8.64
C VAL A 39 3.84 8.95 9.87
N ASP A 40 5.12 8.61 9.72
CA ASP A 40 6.14 9.01 10.68
C ASP A 40 6.68 10.39 10.26
N THR A 41 6.59 11.36 11.17
CA THR A 41 7.09 12.72 10.97
C THR A 41 8.54 12.89 11.45
N SER A 42 9.16 11.82 11.95
CA SER A 42 10.57 11.82 12.34
C SER A 42 11.49 12.04 11.12
N PRO A 43 12.70 12.59 11.31
CA PRO A 43 13.67 12.76 10.23
C PRO A 43 14.10 11.45 9.53
N GLN A 44 13.86 10.31 10.19
CA GLN A 44 14.15 8.97 9.67
C GLN A 44 12.93 8.33 8.99
N GLY A 45 11.77 8.98 9.05
CA GLY A 45 10.53 8.50 8.43
C GLY A 45 10.69 8.36 6.92
N VAL A 46 10.32 7.19 6.40
CA VAL A 46 10.25 6.98 4.95
C VAL A 46 9.03 7.73 4.41
N PRO A 47 9.18 8.59 3.39
CA PRO A 47 8.05 9.28 2.79
C PRO A 47 7.01 8.29 2.25
N VAL A 48 5.74 8.59 2.49
CA VAL A 48 4.64 7.81 1.93
C VAL A 48 4.65 7.94 0.40
N ASN A 49 4.67 6.80 -0.30
CA ASN A 49 4.54 6.77 -1.74
C ASN A 49 3.05 6.86 -2.14
N GLN A 50 2.51 8.06 -2.10
CA GLN A 50 1.09 8.30 -2.38
C GLN A 50 0.68 7.82 -3.77
N MET A 51 1.54 8.00 -4.78
CA MET A 51 1.28 7.56 -6.15
C MET A 51 1.04 6.04 -6.22
N MET A 52 1.85 5.25 -5.51
CA MET A 52 1.69 3.80 -5.45
C MET A 52 0.42 3.39 -4.70
N LEU A 53 0.10 4.06 -3.59
CA LEU A 53 -1.14 3.78 -2.85
C LEU A 53 -2.38 4.05 -3.70
N ASP A 54 -2.39 5.17 -4.41
CA ASP A 54 -3.47 5.56 -5.32
C ASP A 54 -3.61 4.57 -6.50
N ALA A 55 -2.51 3.96 -6.95
CA ALA A 55 -2.52 2.95 -8.00
C ALA A 55 -3.06 1.58 -7.53
N ILE A 56 -3.02 1.30 -6.22
CA ILE A 56 -3.48 0.04 -5.62
C ILE A 56 -4.96 0.12 -5.21
N VAL A 57 -5.41 1.26 -4.69
CA VAL A 57 -6.81 1.43 -4.23
C VAL A 57 -7.74 1.78 -5.38
N LYS A 58 -9.00 1.33 -5.30
CA LYS A 58 -9.99 1.58 -6.35
C LYS A 58 -10.48 3.03 -6.37
N THR A 59 -10.67 3.63 -5.19
CA THR A 59 -11.10 5.02 -5.04
C THR A 59 -10.38 5.70 -3.87
N PRO A 60 -10.31 7.04 -3.84
CA PRO A 60 -9.72 7.76 -2.70
C PRO A 60 -10.41 7.47 -1.36
N LYS A 61 -11.68 7.04 -1.37
CA LYS A 61 -12.44 6.67 -0.17
C LYS A 61 -12.01 5.34 0.45
N ASP A 62 -11.22 4.55 -0.28
CA ASP A 62 -10.68 3.27 0.18
C ASP A 62 -9.29 3.43 0.84
N SER A 63 -8.81 4.66 0.99
CA SER A 63 -7.56 4.99 1.67
C SER A 63 -7.81 5.52 3.08
N PHE A 64 -7.10 4.97 4.04
CA PHE A 64 -7.21 5.28 5.45
C PHE A 64 -5.83 5.65 6.03
N THR A 65 -5.88 6.24 7.21
CA THR A 65 -4.76 6.68 8.02
C THR A 65 -5.01 6.23 9.46
N MET A 66 -4.01 6.39 10.32
CA MET A 66 -4.19 6.17 11.76
C MET A 66 -5.38 6.95 12.35
N GLN A 67 -5.67 8.15 11.85
CA GLN A 67 -6.71 9.03 12.37
C GLN A 67 -8.13 8.53 12.05
N ASN A 68 -8.32 7.77 10.97
CA ASN A 68 -9.63 7.31 10.52
C ASN A 68 -9.75 5.79 10.40
N PHE A 69 -8.80 5.04 10.98
CA PHE A 69 -8.77 3.58 10.94
C PHE A 69 -10.04 2.92 11.52
N ASP A 70 -10.67 3.55 12.51
CA ASP A 70 -11.95 3.08 13.06
C ASP A 70 -13.09 3.06 12.03
N GLN A 71 -13.04 3.95 11.02
CA GLN A 71 -14.03 3.96 9.93
C GLN A 71 -13.92 2.70 9.07
N LEU A 72 -12.68 2.25 8.77
CA LEU A 72 -12.43 0.99 8.08
C LEU A 72 -12.94 -0.20 8.91
N THR A 73 -12.62 -0.21 10.21
CA THR A 73 -13.08 -1.26 11.13
C THR A 73 -14.60 -1.38 11.14
N ASN A 74 -15.31 -0.24 11.23
CA ASN A 74 -16.76 -0.20 11.19
C ASN A 74 -17.33 -0.66 9.84
N LEU A 75 -16.72 -0.27 8.73
CA LEU A 75 -17.12 -0.71 7.40
C LEU A 75 -17.01 -2.24 7.25
N VAL A 76 -15.90 -2.84 7.69
CA VAL A 76 -15.69 -4.29 7.64
C VAL A 76 -16.72 -5.01 8.51
N ARG A 77 -16.95 -4.51 9.74
CA ARG A 77 -18.00 -5.06 10.63
C ARG A 77 -19.38 -5.04 9.98
N GLN A 78 -19.77 -3.91 9.39
CA GLN A 78 -21.07 -3.79 8.72
C GLN A 78 -21.21 -4.75 7.54
N LYS A 79 -20.15 -4.96 6.75
CA LYS A 79 -20.16 -5.93 5.66
C LYS A 79 -20.33 -7.36 6.19
N ASN A 80 -19.61 -7.73 7.24
CA ASN A 80 -19.70 -9.06 7.83
C ASN A 80 -21.06 -9.32 8.47
N LEU A 81 -21.68 -8.32 9.11
CA LEU A 81 -23.02 -8.45 9.69
C LEU A 81 -24.09 -8.75 8.63
N LYS A 82 -23.97 -8.17 7.42
CA LYS A 82 -24.88 -8.48 6.30
C LYS A 82 -24.80 -9.94 5.83
N CYS A 83 -23.72 -10.64 6.15
CA CYS A 83 -23.57 -12.06 5.83
C CYS A 83 -24.20 -12.98 6.88
N LEU A 84 -24.65 -12.44 8.02
CA LEU A 84 -25.26 -13.18 9.13
C LEU A 84 -26.79 -13.05 9.18
N THR A 85 -27.37 -12.24 8.28
CA THR A 85 -28.81 -12.00 8.12
C THR A 85 -29.28 -12.54 6.78
#